data_AF-A0AAV0RQV9-F1
#
_entry.id   AF-A0AAV0RQV9-F1
#
_cell.length_a   1.000
_cell.length_b   1.000
_cell.length_c   1.000
_cell.angle_alpha   90.00
_cell.angle_beta   90.00
_cell.angle_gamma   90.00
#
_symmetry.space_group_name_H-M   'P 1'
#
loop_
_entity.id
_entity.type
_entity.pdbx_description
1 polymer ?
#
loop_
_entity_poly.entity_id
_entity_poly.type
_entity_poly.pdbx_seq_one_letter_code
_entity_poly.pdbx_strand_id
1 'polypeptide(L)'
;MIAGGTDTTTVTVTWAIALLLNHRHVLRKAQEELDGVVSKERALTEGDIGKLIYLQSIVKETMRMYPPAPLLAVREFVRDCDVAGYRVRKGTWLMVNAWKIQNDPSMWPEPTRFKPERFLTAEYLMSVAMKGESGMLVSAPPSIGTFGIRLAIWNRVKA
;
A
#
# COMPACT_ATOMS: atom_id res chain seq x y z
N MET A 1 -10.55 -16.83 -12.90
CA MET A 1 -9.98 -15.74 -12.05
C MET A 1 -9.13 -14.81 -12.92
N ILE A 2 -9.77 -13.94 -13.71
CA ILE A 2 -9.08 -12.96 -14.58
C ILE A 2 -9.42 -11.54 -14.11
N ALA A 3 -10.71 -11.26 -13.87
CA ALA A 3 -11.20 -9.95 -13.41
C ALA A 3 -10.47 -9.40 -12.16
N GLY A 4 -10.23 -10.24 -11.14
CA GLY A 4 -9.59 -9.79 -9.89
C GLY A 4 -8.15 -9.26 -10.05
N GLY A 5 -7.42 -9.71 -11.08
CA GLY A 5 -6.07 -9.23 -11.40
C GLY A 5 -6.09 -8.08 -12.39
N THR A 6 -6.96 -8.14 -13.40
CA THR A 6 -7.03 -7.13 -14.46
C THR A 6 -7.56 -5.79 -13.95
N ASP A 7 -8.70 -5.79 -13.24
CA ASP A 7 -9.35 -4.55 -12.83
C ASP A 7 -8.51 -3.80 -11.81
N THR A 8 -7.97 -4.52 -10.81
CA THR A 8 -7.17 -3.93 -9.74
C THR A 8 -5.84 -3.35 -10.26
N THR A 9 -5.19 -4.05 -11.17
CA THR A 9 -3.94 -3.58 -11.80
C THR A 9 -4.22 -2.37 -12.70
N THR A 10 -5.28 -2.41 -13.50
CA THR A 10 -5.67 -1.30 -14.38
C THR A 10 -5.90 -0.03 -13.57
N VAL A 11 -6.71 -0.09 -12.52
CA VAL A 11 -6.97 1.06 -11.64
C VAL A 11 -5.69 1.60 -11.03
N THR A 12 -4.80 0.73 -10.54
CA THR A 12 -3.52 1.15 -9.93
C THR A 12 -2.64 1.88 -10.95
N VAL A 13 -2.47 1.34 -12.15
CA VAL A 13 -1.63 1.92 -13.21
C VAL A 13 -2.22 3.24 -13.71
N THR A 14 -3.54 3.31 -13.93
CA THR A 14 -4.22 4.53 -14.35
C THR A 14 -3.97 5.68 -13.37
N TRP A 15 -4.16 5.44 -12.06
CA TRP A 15 -3.91 6.46 -11.04
C TRP A 15 -2.44 6.80 -10.90
N ALA A 16 -1.53 5.82 -11.01
CA ALA A 16 -0.09 6.07 -10.95
C ALA A 16 0.35 7.02 -12.08
N ILE A 17 -0.10 6.75 -13.32
CA ILE A 17 0.21 7.62 -14.47
C ILE A 17 -0.41 9.00 -14.28
N ALA A 18 -1.69 9.08 -13.86
CA ALA A 18 -2.35 10.36 -13.60
C ALA A 18 -1.61 11.19 -12.54
N LEU A 19 -1.16 10.58 -11.45
CA LEU A 19 -0.41 11.25 -10.39
C LEU A 19 0.96 11.73 -10.88
N LEU A 20 1.68 10.93 -11.65
CA LEU A 20 2.98 11.30 -12.22
C LEU A 20 2.88 12.47 -13.21
N LEU A 21 1.85 12.47 -14.06
CA LEU A 21 1.62 13.57 -15.00
C LEU A 21 1.29 14.88 -14.29
N ASN A 22 0.57 14.82 -13.18
CA ASN A 22 0.25 15.98 -12.34
C ASN A 22 1.43 16.41 -11.43
N HIS A 23 2.41 15.54 -11.18
CA HIS A 23 3.56 15.80 -10.30
C HIS A 23 4.89 15.59 -11.03
N ARG A 24 5.20 16.49 -11.96
CA ARG A 24 6.40 16.41 -12.83
C ARG A 24 7.72 16.28 -12.07
N HIS A 25 7.80 16.82 -10.86
CA HIS A 25 8.99 16.69 -10.01
C HIS A 25 9.19 15.25 -9.51
N VAL A 26 8.10 14.53 -9.20
CA VAL A 26 8.15 13.10 -8.82
C VAL A 26 8.56 12.27 -10.03
N LEU A 27 7.98 12.55 -11.20
CA LEU A 27 8.33 11.85 -12.43
C LEU A 27 9.83 11.98 -12.75
N ARG A 28 10.39 13.19 -12.64
CA ARG A 28 11.82 13.42 -12.87
C ARG A 28 12.70 12.62 -11.91
N LYS A 29 12.38 12.59 -10.62
CA LYS A 29 13.11 11.76 -9.63
C LYS A 29 13.04 10.26 -9.95
N ALA A 30 11.89 9.78 -10.43
CA ALA A 30 11.75 8.38 -10.85
C ALA A 30 12.58 8.06 -12.09
N GLN A 31 12.69 9.01 -13.03
CA GLN A 31 13.57 8.88 -14.20
C GLN A 31 15.04 8.88 -13.79
N GLU A 32 15.44 9.77 -12.88
CA GLU A 32 16.81 9.81 -12.33
C GLU A 32 17.18 8.49 -11.62
N GLU A 33 16.26 7.90 -10.85
CA GLU A 33 16.48 6.57 -10.25
C GLU A 33 16.63 5.49 -11.32
N LEU A 34 15.76 5.49 -12.34
CA LEU A 34 15.78 4.50 -13.40
C LEU A 34 17.09 4.56 -14.21
N ASP A 35 17.52 5.77 -14.58
CA ASP A 35 18.78 6.03 -15.30
C ASP A 35 20.01 5.62 -14.46
N GLY A 36 19.90 5.67 -13.13
CA GLY A 36 20.95 5.22 -12.21
C GLY A 36 21.06 3.70 -12.06
N VAL A 37 19.97 2.96 -12.24
CA VAL A 37 19.93 1.49 -12.07
C VAL A 37 20.11 0.75 -13.40
N VAL A 38 19.55 1.28 -14.48
CA VAL A 38 19.52 0.64 -15.80
C VAL A 38 20.32 1.49 -16.77
N SER A 39 21.36 0.90 -17.37
CA SER A 39 22.07 1.56 -18.46
C SER A 39 21.16 1.64 -19.69
N LYS A 40 21.32 2.70 -20.50
CA LYS A 40 20.51 2.91 -21.72
C LYS A 40 20.62 1.79 -22.77
N GLU A 41 21.60 0.90 -22.60
CA GLU A 41 21.95 -0.17 -23.52
C GLU A 41 21.26 -1.51 -23.17
N ARG A 42 20.62 -1.62 -22.00
CA ARG A 42 19.98 -2.85 -21.55
C ARG A 42 18.53 -2.63 -21.13
N ALA A 43 17.71 -3.66 -21.30
CA ALA A 43 16.35 -3.67 -20.76
C ALA A 43 16.36 -3.85 -19.23
N LEU A 44 15.29 -3.36 -18.59
CA LEU A 44 15.01 -3.62 -17.18
C LEU A 44 14.82 -5.13 -16.95
N THR A 45 15.48 -5.68 -15.94
CA THR A 45 15.31 -7.08 -15.53
C THR A 45 14.64 -7.18 -14.17
N GLU A 46 14.10 -8.35 -13.83
CA GLU A 46 13.45 -8.57 -12.53
C GLU A 46 14.38 -8.29 -11.34
N GLY A 47 15.67 -8.62 -11.47
CA GLY A 47 16.68 -8.36 -10.44
C GLY A 47 16.94 -6.88 -10.17
N ASP A 48 16.55 -5.99 -11.08
CA ASP A 48 16.70 -4.54 -10.90
C ASP A 48 15.54 -3.92 -10.13
N ILE A 49 14.37 -4.57 -10.10
CA ILE A 49 13.15 -4.03 -9.47
C ILE A 49 13.40 -3.72 -7.99
N GLY A 50 14.20 -4.55 -7.30
CA GLY A 50 14.58 -4.34 -5.91
C GLY A 50 15.36 -3.04 -5.65
N LYS A 51 16.05 -2.52 -6.67
CA LYS A 51 16.84 -1.28 -6.60
C LYS A 51 16.01 -0.02 -6.89
N LEU A 52 14.83 -0.16 -7.47
CA LEU A 52 13.92 0.94 -7.80
C LEU A 52 13.04 1.33 -6.59
N ILE A 53 13.69 1.80 -5.53
CA ILE A 53 13.07 2.06 -4.21
C ILE A 53 12.04 3.21 -4.31
N TYR A 54 12.38 4.25 -5.04
CA TYR A 54 11.53 5.42 -5.26
C TYR A 54 10.32 5.07 -6.14
N LEU A 55 10.52 4.28 -7.20
CA LEU A 55 9.41 3.78 -8.01
C LEU A 55 8.43 2.91 -7.19
N GLN A 56 8.95 2.03 -6.34
CA GLN A 56 8.10 1.26 -5.41
C GLN A 56 7.35 2.18 -4.43
N SER A 57 7.99 3.26 -3.99
CA SER A 57 7.37 4.26 -3.11
C SER A 57 6.23 5.02 -3.79
N ILE A 58 6.37 5.33 -5.09
CA ILE A 58 5.31 5.91 -5.92
C ILE A 58 4.09 4.99 -6.01
N VAL A 59 4.31 3.70 -6.28
CA VAL A 59 3.21 2.72 -6.37
C VAL A 59 2.47 2.63 -5.04
N LYS A 60 3.21 2.60 -3.91
CA LYS A 60 2.61 2.55 -2.57
C LYS A 60 1.79 3.78 -2.23
N GLU A 61 2.31 4.97 -2.50
CA GLU A 61 1.58 6.22 -2.26
C GLU A 61 0.36 6.32 -3.16
N THR A 62 0.45 5.85 -4.41
CA THR A 62 -0.71 5.72 -5.31
C THR A 62 -1.79 4.83 -4.71
N MET A 63 -1.41 3.63 -4.23
CA MET A 63 -2.35 2.69 -3.62
C MET A 63 -2.94 3.18 -2.29
N ARG A 64 -2.22 4.05 -1.56
CA ARG A 64 -2.73 4.70 -0.34
C ARG A 64 -3.80 5.74 -0.68
N MET A 65 -3.54 6.61 -1.66
CA MET A 65 -4.47 7.68 -2.04
C MET A 65 -5.68 7.13 -2.80
N TYR A 66 -5.43 6.20 -3.72
CA TYR A 66 -6.42 5.60 -4.63
C TYR A 66 -6.34 4.07 -4.57
N PRO A 67 -6.80 3.45 -3.46
CA PRO A 67 -6.85 2.01 -3.35
C PRO A 67 -7.80 1.43 -4.41
N PRO A 68 -7.39 0.39 -5.18
CA PRO A 68 -8.29 -0.28 -6.11
C PRO A 68 -9.52 -0.92 -5.44
N ALA A 69 -9.42 -1.23 -4.14
CA ALA A 69 -10.50 -1.73 -3.32
C ALA A 69 -10.71 -0.81 -2.09
N PRO A 70 -11.46 0.31 -2.24
CA PRO A 70 -11.68 1.26 -1.15
C PRO A 70 -12.55 0.69 -0.02
N LEU A 71 -13.46 -0.23 -0.36
CA LEU A 71 -14.24 -1.04 0.57
C LEU A 71 -13.75 -2.48 0.48
N LEU A 72 -13.28 -3.03 1.61
CA LEU A 72 -12.83 -4.43 1.63
C LEU A 72 -14.01 -5.38 1.53
N ALA A 73 -13.71 -6.62 1.13
CA ALA A 73 -14.67 -7.70 1.06
C ALA A 73 -15.49 -7.80 2.35
N VAL A 74 -16.81 -7.94 2.17
CA VAL A 74 -17.76 -8.08 3.26
C VAL A 74 -17.39 -9.32 4.09
N ARG A 75 -17.35 -9.13 5.40
CA ARG A 75 -17.12 -10.19 6.39
C ARG A 75 -18.40 -10.38 7.18
N GLU A 76 -18.70 -11.60 7.60
CA GLU A 76 -19.83 -11.86 8.48
C GLU A 76 -19.33 -12.22 9.88
N PHE A 77 -19.98 -11.67 10.90
CA PHE A 77 -19.69 -12.03 12.28
C PHE A 77 -20.22 -13.43 12.59
N VAL A 78 -19.32 -14.38 12.87
CA VAL A 78 -19.67 -15.77 13.19
C VAL A 78 -20.21 -15.97 14.61
N ARG A 79 -19.99 -14.98 15.49
CA ARG A 79 -20.44 -14.94 16.89
C ARG A 79 -20.70 -13.50 17.32
N ASP A 80 -21.49 -13.36 18.38
CA ASP A 80 -21.65 -12.08 19.06
C ASP A 80 -20.30 -11.58 19.59
N CYS A 81 -19.99 -10.31 19.36
CA CYS A 81 -18.77 -9.69 19.83
C CYS A 81 -18.94 -8.20 20.05
N ASP A 82 -18.06 -7.63 20.87
CA ASP A 82 -18.00 -6.20 21.12
C ASP A 82 -16.88 -5.61 20.26
N VAL A 83 -17.20 -4.58 19.47
CA VAL A 83 -16.26 -3.89 18.57
C VAL A 83 -16.30 -2.40 18.85
N ALA A 84 -15.18 -1.82 19.32
CA ALA A 84 -15.07 -0.39 19.64
C ALA A 84 -16.20 0.10 20.58
N GLY A 85 -16.59 -0.73 21.56
CA GLY A 85 -17.66 -0.45 22.51
C GLY A 85 -19.08 -0.75 22.02
N TYR A 86 -19.25 -1.28 20.80
CA TYR A 86 -20.56 -1.65 20.25
C TYR A 86 -20.78 -3.17 20.24
N ARG A 87 -21.90 -3.62 20.80
CA ARG A 87 -22.32 -5.02 20.77
C ARG A 87 -22.86 -5.39 19.39
N VAL A 88 -22.15 -6.24 18.66
CA VAL A 88 -22.53 -6.73 17.33
C VAL A 88 -23.01 -8.16 17.42
N ARG A 89 -24.19 -8.44 16.86
CA ARG A 89 -24.78 -9.78 16.81
C ARG A 89 -24.19 -10.62 15.68
N LYS A 90 -24.15 -11.94 15.89
CA LYS A 90 -23.90 -12.94 14.86
C LYS A 90 -24.79 -12.69 13.63
N GLY A 91 -24.24 -12.89 12.44
CA GLY A 91 -24.95 -12.70 11.17
C GLY A 91 -24.90 -11.25 10.64
N THR A 92 -24.34 -10.31 11.41
CA THR A 92 -24.13 -8.95 10.93
C THR A 92 -23.01 -8.92 9.89
N TRP A 93 -23.20 -8.15 8.82
CA TRP A 93 -22.17 -7.90 7.82
C TRP A 93 -21.28 -6.72 8.20
N LEU A 94 -19.97 -6.93 8.14
CA LEU A 94 -18.92 -5.95 8.34
C LEU A 94 -18.30 -5.58 7.00
N MET A 95 -18.26 -4.27 6.73
CA MET A 95 -17.53 -3.72 5.61
C MET A 95 -16.50 -2.72 6.12
N VAL A 96 -15.25 -2.90 5.73
CA VAL A 96 -14.15 -2.04 6.15
C VAL A 96 -13.91 -0.98 5.09
N ASN A 97 -13.99 0.29 5.47
CA ASN A 97 -13.61 1.41 4.62
C ASN A 97 -12.10 1.65 4.71
N ALA A 98 -11.34 1.00 3.83
CA ALA A 98 -9.89 1.12 3.74
C ALA A 98 -9.48 2.53 3.30
N TRP A 99 -10.23 3.15 2.39
CA TRP A 99 -9.95 4.51 1.92
C TRP A 99 -9.98 5.54 3.06
N LYS A 100 -10.97 5.44 3.96
CA LYS A 100 -11.09 6.32 5.13
C LYS A 100 -9.88 6.17 6.06
N ILE A 101 -9.41 4.95 6.29
CA ILE A 101 -8.24 4.68 7.13
C ILE A 101 -6.97 5.25 6.48
N GLN A 102 -6.81 5.07 5.17
CA GLN A 102 -5.64 5.54 4.42
C GLN A 102 -5.59 7.05 4.21
N ASN A 103 -6.71 7.75 4.41
CA ASN A 103 -6.83 9.20 4.31
C ASN A 103 -7.11 9.88 5.67
N ASP A 104 -7.04 9.13 6.77
CA ASP A 104 -7.24 9.67 8.12
C ASP A 104 -6.07 10.60 8.49
N PRO A 105 -6.29 11.91 8.71
CA PRO A 105 -5.24 12.85 9.07
C PRO A 105 -4.53 12.52 10.39
N SER A 106 -5.18 11.75 11.28
CA SER A 106 -4.57 11.30 12.54
C SER A 106 -3.48 10.23 12.34
N MET A 107 -3.53 9.50 11.22
CA MET A 107 -2.55 8.48 10.85
C MET A 107 -1.61 8.94 9.74
N TRP A 108 -2.10 9.80 8.84
CA TRP A 108 -1.40 10.25 7.65
C TRP A 108 -1.33 11.78 7.61
N PRO A 109 -0.20 12.40 8.00
CA PRO A 109 -0.03 13.85 7.91
C PRO A 109 -0.16 14.31 6.46
N GLU A 110 -0.84 15.41 6.15
CA GLU A 110 -1.10 15.87 4.76
C GLU A 110 -1.67 14.75 3.84
N PRO A 111 -2.81 14.10 4.18
CA PRO A 111 -3.27 12.87 3.53
C PRO A 111 -3.65 13.07 2.05
N THR A 112 -4.04 14.29 1.68
CA THR A 112 -4.42 14.69 0.31
C THR A 112 -3.24 15.02 -0.58
N ARG A 113 -2.03 15.15 -0.02
CA ARG A 113 -0.82 15.48 -0.78
C ARG A 113 -0.11 14.21 -1.23
N PHE A 114 0.12 14.10 -2.54
CA PHE A 114 0.92 13.02 -3.12
C PHE A 114 2.39 13.22 -2.74
N LYS A 115 2.89 12.35 -1.85
CA LYS A 115 4.26 12.42 -1.32
C LYS A 115 4.87 11.00 -1.24
N PRO A 116 5.44 10.48 -2.34
CA PRO A 116 6.11 9.17 -2.35
C PRO A 116 7.19 9.03 -1.28
N GLU A 117 7.84 10.15 -0.91
CA GLU A 117 8.89 10.19 0.10
C GLU A 117 8.47 9.64 1.48
N ARG A 118 7.15 9.53 1.75
CA ARG A 118 6.63 8.86 2.96
C ARG A 118 7.13 7.43 3.11
N PHE A 119 7.35 6.74 2.00
CA PHE A 119 7.81 5.36 1.99
C PHE A 119 9.32 5.22 1.88
N LEU A 120 10.10 6.31 1.94
CA LEU A 120 11.56 6.27 1.86
C LEU A 120 12.26 6.17 3.23
N THR A 121 11.52 6.31 4.34
CA THR A 121 12.08 6.41 5.70
C THR A 121 12.81 5.12 6.13
N ALA A 122 13.79 5.24 7.04
CA ALA A 122 14.72 4.17 7.43
C ALA A 122 14.07 2.83 7.87
N GLU A 123 12.89 2.85 8.46
CA GLU A 123 12.12 1.64 8.80
C GLU A 123 11.73 0.81 7.56
N TYR A 124 11.54 1.46 6.40
CA TYR A 124 11.28 0.80 5.14
C TYR A 124 12.55 0.17 4.54
N LEU A 125 13.67 0.91 4.55
CA LEU A 125 14.96 0.40 4.07
C LEU A 125 15.41 -0.84 4.86
N MET A 126 15.16 -0.86 6.18
CA MET A 126 15.39 -2.05 7.02
C MET A 126 14.47 -3.22 6.66
N SER A 127 13.20 -2.97 6.33
CA SER A 127 12.27 -4.05 5.91
C SER A 127 12.60 -4.66 4.54
N VAL A 128 13.24 -3.89 3.66
CA VAL A 128 13.70 -4.34 2.33
C VAL A 128 15.04 -5.07 2.46
N ALA A 129 15.99 -4.55 3.25
CA ALA A 129 17.28 -5.19 3.51
C ALA A 129 17.13 -6.56 4.18
N MET A 130 16.23 -6.69 5.16
CA MET A 130 15.97 -7.96 5.86
C MET A 130 15.33 -9.05 4.97
N LYS A 131 14.71 -8.67 3.84
CA LYS A 131 14.18 -9.65 2.87
C LYS A 131 15.27 -10.32 2.02
N GLY A 132 16.48 -9.77 1.98
CA GLY A 132 17.59 -10.29 1.18
C GLY A 132 18.38 -11.43 1.84
N GLU A 133 18.34 -11.57 3.18
CA GLU A 133 19.31 -12.43 3.89
C GLU A 133 18.72 -13.60 4.69
N SER A 134 17.40 -13.71 4.87
CA SER A 134 16.81 -14.91 5.48
C SER A 134 15.32 -15.00 5.18
N GLY A 135 14.85 -16.19 4.79
CA GLY A 135 13.45 -16.55 4.60
C GLY A 135 12.65 -16.59 5.91
N MET A 136 12.77 -15.57 6.75
CA MET A 136 12.09 -15.45 8.04
C MET A 136 11.23 -14.19 8.04
N LEU A 137 9.91 -14.40 8.11
CA LEU A 137 8.89 -13.36 8.15
C LEU A 137 8.93 -12.64 9.51
N VAL A 138 9.87 -11.70 9.68
CA VAL A 138 9.82 -10.71 10.76
C VAL A 138 8.85 -9.60 10.36
N SER A 139 7.94 -9.28 11.27
CA SER A 139 6.82 -8.34 11.14
C SER A 139 7.21 -7.02 10.45
N ALA A 140 6.72 -6.84 9.23
CA ALA A 140 6.86 -5.59 8.48
C ALA A 140 6.05 -4.45 9.12
N PRO A 141 6.52 -3.18 9.08
CA PRO A 141 5.66 -2.02 9.29
C PRO A 141 4.51 -2.07 8.28
N PRO A 142 3.32 -1.50 8.60
CA PRO A 142 2.04 -1.89 8.02
C PRO A 142 2.11 -1.85 6.49
N SER A 143 2.34 -3.01 5.90
CA SER A 143 2.41 -3.17 4.47
C SER A 143 1.00 -2.92 3.95
N ILE A 144 0.84 -1.90 3.11
CA ILE A 144 -0.44 -1.46 2.53
C ILE A 144 -0.90 -2.46 1.44
N GLY A 145 -0.78 -3.76 1.74
CA GLY A 145 -1.60 -4.80 1.16
C GLY A 145 -2.68 -5.20 2.15
N THR A 146 -3.59 -6.06 1.70
CA THR A 146 -4.70 -6.64 2.48
C THR A 146 -4.27 -7.17 3.86
N PHE A 147 -2.98 -7.48 4.05
CA PHE A 147 -2.36 -7.87 5.32
C PHE A 147 -2.15 -6.72 6.33
N GLY A 148 -1.71 -5.52 5.93
CA GLY A 148 -1.50 -4.41 6.87
C GLY A 148 -2.82 -3.84 7.39
N ILE A 149 -3.87 -3.83 6.56
CA ILE A 149 -5.22 -3.46 7.00
C ILE A 149 -5.77 -4.50 7.99
N ARG A 150 -5.46 -5.79 7.78
CA ARG A 150 -5.85 -6.87 8.71
C ARG A 150 -5.22 -6.67 10.10
N LEU A 151 -3.97 -6.20 10.17
CA LEU A 151 -3.28 -5.94 11.45
C LEU A 151 -3.82 -4.68 12.16
N ALA A 152 -4.06 -3.60 11.41
CA ALA A 152 -4.63 -2.36 11.95
C ALA A 152 -6.04 -2.55 12.52
N ILE A 153 -6.85 -3.41 11.89
CA ILE A 153 -8.18 -3.78 12.39
C ILE A 153 -8.05 -4.70 13.61
N TRP A 154 -7.16 -5.71 13.56
CA TRP A 154 -6.97 -6.63 14.68
C TRP A 154 -6.55 -5.93 15.98
N ASN A 155 -5.68 -4.92 15.88
CA ASN A 155 -5.26 -4.12 17.06
C ASN A 155 -6.39 -3.23 17.62
N ARG A 156 -7.39 -2.85 16.82
CA ARG A 156 -8.58 -2.11 17.30
C ARG A 156 -9.74 -3.00 17.74
N VAL A 157 -9.76 -4.28 17.35
CA VAL A 157 -10.83 -5.24 17.73
C VAL A 157 -10.50 -5.97 19.04
N LYS A 158 -9.28 -5.82 19.57
CA LYS A 158 -8.87 -6.36 20.88
C LYS A 158 -8.91 -5.35 22.05
N ALA A 159 -9.39 -4.12 21.82
CA ALA A 159 -9.62 -3.12 22.87
C ALA A 159 -11.11 -3.04 23.21
#